data_AF-A0A1R4HDT5-F1
#
_entry.id   AF-A0A1R4HDT5-F1
#
_cell.length_a   1.000
_cell.length_b   1.000
_cell.length_c   1.000
_cell.angle_alpha   90.00
_cell.angle_beta   90.00
_cell.angle_gamma   90.00
#
_symmetry.space_group_name_H-M   'P 1'
#
loop_
_entity.id
_entity.type
_entity.pdbx_description
1 polymer ?
#
loop_
_entity_poly.entity_id
_entity_poly.type
_entity_poly.pdbx_seq_one_letter_code
_entity_poly.pdbx_strand_id
1 'polypeptide(L)'
;MPTISQFYGIMIQMFWNEHAPPHFHATYGEYKATVNIKGLCIMEGSLPRRATQLVLDWAELHQTELLEDWDLCLSNLHPKVIAPLK
;
A
#
# COMPACT_ATOMS: atom_id res chain seq x y z
N MET A 1 9.01 5.42 -7.15
CA MET A 1 7.67 5.07 -6.64
C MET A 1 7.03 4.06 -7.58
N PRO A 2 7.42 2.77 -7.57
CA PRO A 2 6.70 1.75 -8.31
C PRO A 2 5.26 1.65 -7.80
N THR A 3 4.31 1.71 -8.73
CA THR A 3 2.91 1.39 -8.44
C THR A 3 2.77 -0.12 -8.48
N ILE A 4 2.45 -0.71 -7.33
CA ILE A 4 2.33 -2.17 -7.17
C ILE A 4 0.90 -2.66 -7.41
N SER A 5 -0.11 -1.79 -7.29
CA SER A 5 -1.49 -2.10 -7.67
C SER A 5 -2.30 -0.84 -7.94
N GLN A 6 -3.39 -0.98 -8.70
CA GLN A 6 -4.33 0.11 -8.97
C GLN A 6 -5.76 -0.44 -9.14
N PHE A 7 -6.73 0.15 -8.44
CA PHE A 7 -8.14 -0.23 -8.51
C PHE A 7 -9.05 0.92 -8.08
N TYR A 8 -10.24 1.04 -8.67
CA TYR A 8 -11.23 2.08 -8.31
C TYR A 8 -10.68 3.52 -8.24
N GLY A 9 -9.66 3.85 -9.04
CA GLY A 9 -8.97 5.15 -9.01
C GLY A 9 -7.95 5.33 -7.86
N ILE A 10 -7.75 4.30 -7.04
CA ILE A 10 -6.77 4.24 -5.97
C ILE A 10 -5.46 3.66 -6.54
N MET A 11 -4.35 4.35 -6.31
CA MET A 11 -3.01 3.85 -6.62
C MET A 11 -2.31 3.41 -5.34
N ILE A 12 -1.74 2.21 -5.37
CA ILE A 12 -0.92 1.65 -4.29
C ILE A 12 0.54 1.66 -4.72
N GLN A 13 1.40 2.23 -3.88
CA GLN A 13 2.83 2.40 -4.18
C GLN A 13 3.69 2.04 -2.97
N MET A 14 4.91 1.59 -3.22
CA MET A 14 5.90 1.29 -2.18
C MET A 14 7.27 1.84 -2.60
N PHE A 15 8.06 2.41 -1.68
CA PHE A 15 9.34 3.04 -1.99
C PHE A 15 10.53 2.30 -1.38
N TRP A 16 11.64 2.29 -2.12
CA TRP A 16 12.88 1.60 -1.71
C TRP A 16 13.53 2.13 -0.43
N ASN A 17 13.33 3.42 -0.11
CA ASN A 17 13.99 4.07 1.02
C ASN A 17 13.00 4.39 2.16
N GLU A 18 12.03 3.51 2.38
CA GLU A 18 11.11 3.64 3.52
C GLU A 18 11.74 3.10 4.81
N HIS A 19 11.22 3.57 5.94
CA HIS A 19 11.66 3.17 7.27
C HIS A 19 10.58 2.34 7.96
N ALA A 20 10.99 1.47 8.89
CA ALA A 20 10.06 0.72 9.71
C ALA A 20 9.11 1.66 10.47
N PRO A 21 7.85 1.25 10.71
CA PRO A 21 7.26 -0.07 10.43
C PRO A 21 6.89 -0.30 8.95
N PRO A 22 6.68 -1.56 8.50
CA PRO A 22 6.29 -1.85 7.12
C PRO A 22 5.00 -1.14 6.71
N HIS A 23 5.07 -0.39 5.60
CA HIS A 23 3.95 0.38 5.08
C HIS A 23 3.92 0.45 3.56
N PHE A 24 2.79 0.96 3.06
CA PHE A 24 2.64 1.38 1.66
C PHE A 24 1.88 2.71 1.60
N HIS A 25 1.96 3.35 0.44
CA HIS A 25 1.27 4.59 0.16
C HIS A 25 0.06 4.36 -0.73
N ALA A 26 -1.08 4.93 -0.33
CA ALA A 26 -2.31 4.96 -1.10
C ALA A 26 -2.63 6.39 -1.54
N THR A 27 -2.92 6.57 -2.83
CA THR A 27 -3.36 7.87 -3.39
C THR A 27 -4.72 7.70 -4.06
N TYR A 28 -5.66 8.61 -3.78
CA TYR A 28 -6.99 8.67 -4.40
C TYR A 28 -7.38 10.12 -4.67
N GLY A 29 -7.31 10.57 -5.93
CA GLY A 29 -7.47 11.98 -6.26
C GLY A 29 -6.44 12.85 -5.55
N GLU A 30 -6.90 13.85 -4.81
CA GLU A 30 -6.10 14.72 -3.94
C GLU A 30 -5.69 14.08 -2.60
N TYR A 31 -6.34 12.98 -2.23
CA TYR A 31 -6.11 12.32 -0.95
C TYR A 31 -4.90 11.38 -1.00
N LYS A 32 -4.14 11.39 0.09
CA LYS A 32 -2.97 10.53 0.29
C LYS A 32 -2.97 9.98 1.70
N ALA A 33 -2.62 8.71 1.83
CA ALA A 33 -2.42 8.08 3.13
C ALA A 33 -1.28 7.07 3.08
N THR A 34 -0.69 6.85 4.25
CA THR A 34 0.27 5.78 4.50
C THR A 34 -0.40 4.72 5.36
N VAL A 35 -0.31 3.45 4.97
CA VAL A 35 -1.01 2.33 5.61
C VAL A 35 0.01 1.36 6.20
N ASN A 36 -0.16 1.03 7.49
CA ASN A 36 0.62 -0.01 8.14
C ASN A 36 0.20 -1.38 7.60
N ILE A 37 1.16 -2.15 7.06
CA ILE A 37 0.86 -3.46 6.46
C ILE A 37 0.42 -4.45 7.55
N LYS A 38 1.06 -4.44 8.73
CA LYS A 38 0.80 -5.42 9.80
C LYS A 38 -0.47 -5.11 10.59
N GLY A 39 -0.68 -3.85 10.91
CA GLY A 39 -1.79 -3.37 11.72
C GLY A 39 -3.05 -3.02 10.92
N LEU A 40 -2.96 -3.01 9.59
CA LEU A 40 -4.08 -2.69 8.67
C LEU A 40 -4.79 -1.39 9.08
N CYS A 41 -4.00 -0.33 9.25
CA CYS A 41 -4.49 0.97 9.69
C CYS A 41 -3.75 2.11 8.99
N ILE A 42 -4.42 3.26 8.87
CA ILE A 42 -3.78 4.49 8.38
C ILE A 42 -2.84 5.01 9.48
N MET A 43 -1.57 5.24 9.13
CA MET A 43 -0.58 5.86 10.00
C MET A 43 -0.53 7.38 9.80
N GLU A 44 -0.57 7.82 8.54
CA GLU A 44 -0.45 9.24 8.18
C GLU A 44 -1.40 9.58 7.02
N GLY A 45 -1.78 10.85 6.95
CA GLY A 45 -2.70 11.35 5.94
C GLY A 45 -4.14 10.85 6.15
N SER A 46 -4.92 10.85 5.08
CA SER A 46 -6.31 10.40 5.13
C SER A 46 -6.82 10.02 3.75
N LEU A 47 -7.81 9.13 3.73
CA LEU A 47 -8.62 8.83 2.55
C LEU A 47 -10.10 9.01 2.93
N PRO A 48 -10.98 9.29 1.96
CA PRO A 48 -12.42 9.22 2.19
C PRO A 48 -12.81 7.83 2.70
N ARG A 49 -13.77 7.77 3.62
CA ARG A 49 -14.17 6.53 4.33
C ARG A 49 -14.29 5.29 3.43
N ARG A 50 -14.90 5.43 2.24
CA ARG A 50 -15.05 4.31 1.29
C ARG A 50 -13.71 3.85 0.70
N ALA A 51 -12.83 4.80 0.34
CA ALA A 51 -11.50 4.48 -0.16
C ALA A 51 -10.64 3.84 0.94
N THR A 52 -10.73 4.32 2.18
CA THR A 52 -10.07 3.68 3.33
C THR A 52 -10.47 2.21 3.45
N GLN A 53 -11.78 1.90 3.42
CA GLN A 53 -12.24 0.53 3.52
C GLN A 53 -11.70 -0.35 2.39
N LEU A 54 -11.78 0.12 1.15
CA LEU A 54 -11.28 -0.63 -0.01
C LEU A 54 -9.77 -0.90 0.09
N VAL A 55 -8.99 0.08 0.55
CA VAL A 55 -7.54 -0.10 0.74
C VAL A 55 -7.23 -1.11 1.84
N LEU A 56 -7.96 -1.06 2.97
CA LEU A 56 -7.75 -1.99 4.08
C LEU A 56 -8.18 -3.42 3.72
N ASP A 57 -9.32 -3.59 3.05
CA ASP A 57 -9.80 -4.90 2.57
C ASP A 57 -8.80 -5.51 1.58
N TRP A 58 -8.28 -4.68 0.66
CA TRP A 58 -7.24 -5.11 -0.27
C TRP A 58 -5.93 -5.45 0.46
N ALA A 59 -5.51 -4.65 1.43
CA ALA A 59 -4.29 -4.89 2.19
C ALA A 59 -4.39 -6.17 3.05
N GLU A 60 -5.56 -6.48 3.59
CA GLU A 60 -5.82 -7.73 4.31
C GLU A 60 -5.69 -8.94 3.38
N LEU A 61 -6.29 -8.88 2.19
CA LEU A 61 -6.23 -9.97 1.20
C LEU A 61 -4.81 -10.25 0.72
N HIS A 62 -3.98 -9.21 0.61
CA HIS A 62 -2.63 -9.26 0.04
C HIS A 62 -1.51 -9.05 1.07
N GLN A 63 -1.79 -9.25 2.36
CA GLN A 63 -0.86 -8.89 3.42
C GLN A 63 0.50 -9.60 3.30
N THR A 64 0.51 -10.87 2.89
CA THR A 64 1.75 -11.63 2.67
C THR A 64 2.56 -11.07 1.50
N GLU A 65 1.93 -10.81 0.36
CA GLU A 65 2.60 -10.23 -0.82
C GLU A 65 3.17 -8.84 -0.51
N LEU A 66 2.44 -8.02 0.26
CA LEU A 66 2.90 -6.72 0.72
C LEU A 66 4.14 -6.80 1.61
N LEU A 67 4.22 -7.81 2.50
CA LEU A 67 5.40 -8.01 3.34
C LEU A 67 6.60 -8.50 2.52
N GLU A 68 6.39 -9.37 1.52
CA GLU A 68 7.45 -9.77 0.59
C GLU A 68 7.99 -8.56 -0.20
N ASP A 69 7.09 -7.72 -0.73
CA ASP A 69 7.46 -6.52 -1.47
C ASP A 69 8.18 -5.50 -0.60
N TRP A 70 7.82 -5.41 0.68
CA TRP A 70 8.54 -4.60 1.67
C TRP A 70 10.00 -5.07 1.82
N ASP A 71 10.22 -6.38 1.96
CA ASP A 71 11.57 -6.95 2.07
C ASP A 71 12.39 -6.77 0.78
N LEU A 72 11.74 -6.85 -0.39
CA LEU A 72 12.37 -6.49 -1.66
C LEU A 72 12.79 -5.02 -1.67
N CYS A 73 11.93 -4.11 -1.24
CA CYS A 73 12.23 -2.69 -1.18
C CYS A 73 13.41 -2.39 -0.25
N LEU A 74 13.44 -2.98 0.96
CA LEU A 74 14.58 -2.87 1.89
C LEU A 74 15.90 -3.40 1.29
N SER A 75 15.82 -4.37 0.40
CA SER A 75 16.96 -4.94 -0.32
C SER A 75 17.33 -4.17 -1.59
N ASN A 76 16.72 -3.00 -1.84
CA ASN A 76 16.84 -2.21 -3.07
C ASN A 76 16.43 -2.98 -4.35
N LEU A 77 15.56 -3.99 -4.20
CA LEU A 77 15.00 -4.77 -5.30
C LEU A 77 13.62 -4.24 -5.66
N HIS A 78 13.21 -4.43 -6.92
CA HIS A 78 11.90 -3.97 -7.37
C HIS A 78 10.78 -4.80 -6.71
N PRO A 79 9.78 -4.15 -6.09
CA PRO A 79 8.58 -4.84 -5.64
C PRO A 79 7.80 -5.37 -6.84
N LYS A 80 6.99 -6.39 -6.61
CA LYS A 80 6.19 -7.04 -7.64
C LYS A 80 4.88 -6.28 -7.84
N VAL A 81 4.17 -6.64 -8.91
CA VAL A 81 2.78 -6.19 -9.10
C VAL A 81 1.86 -7.15 -8.34
N ILE A 82 0.97 -6.60 -7.54
CA ILE A 82 -0.03 -7.32 -6.76
C ILE A 82 -1.40 -7.14 -7.42
N ALA A 83 -2.18 -8.22 -7.48
CA ALA A 83 -3.49 -8.21 -8.10
C ALA A 83 -4.41 -7.12 -7.52
N PRO A 84 -5.22 -6.43 -8.36
CA PRO A 84 -6.13 -5.40 -7.88
C PRO A 84 -7.36 -6.00 -7.18
N LEU A 85 -7.98 -5.21 -6.30
CA LEU A 85 -9.28 -5.55 -5.72
C LEU A 85 -10.36 -5.60 -6.82
N LYS A 86 -11.15 -6.68 -6.83
CA LYS A 86 -12.21 -6.92 -7.83
C LYS A 86 -13.60 -6.49 -7.38
#